data_AF-A0A1R4EJ19-F1
#
_entry.id   AF-A0A1R4EJ19-F1
#
_cell.length_a   1.000
_cell.length_b   1.000
_cell.length_c   1.000
_cell.angle_alpha   90.00
_cell.angle_beta   90.00
_cell.angle_gamma   90.00
#
_symmetry.space_group_name_H-M   'P 1'
#
loop_
_entity.id
_entity.type
_entity.pdbx_description
1 polymer ?
#
loop_
_entity_poly.entity_id
_entity_poly.type
_entity_poly.pdbx_seq_one_letter_code
_entity_poly.pdbx_strand_id
1 'polypeptide(L)'
;MLIEAKDDYPSTWSAIKAIAPKIGCTPETLRSWHKKHIDKTIPANIQVQSQAERIKELERENRELKQANEIIKKAAGLEAQAELDRKPK
;
A
#
# COMPACT_ATOMS: atom_id res chain seq x y z
N MET A 1 -15.15 -20.17 14.05
CA MET A 1 -15.43 -19.24 15.18
C MET A 1 -14.93 -17.82 14.97
N LEU A 2 -13.62 -17.53 14.89
CA LEU A 2 -13.15 -16.14 14.71
C LEU A 2 -13.40 -15.57 13.30
N ILE A 3 -13.26 -16.41 12.27
CA ILE A 3 -13.49 -16.01 10.87
C ILE A 3 -14.99 -15.77 10.61
N GLU A 4 -15.85 -16.62 11.18
CA GLU A 4 -17.31 -16.52 11.09
C GLU A 4 -17.85 -15.31 11.87
N ALA A 5 -17.25 -14.99 13.01
CA ALA A 5 -17.61 -13.82 13.81
C ALA A 5 -17.01 -12.49 13.30
N LYS A 6 -16.20 -12.50 12.24
CA LYS A 6 -15.60 -11.26 11.70
C LYS A 6 -16.66 -10.25 11.26
N ASP A 7 -17.79 -10.72 10.75
CA ASP A 7 -18.88 -9.88 10.23
C ASP A 7 -19.78 -9.32 11.35
N ASP A 8 -19.85 -10.03 12.48
CA ASP A 8 -20.65 -9.67 13.65
C ASP A 8 -20.00 -8.58 14.52
N TYR A 9 -18.70 -8.29 14.29
CA TYR A 9 -17.94 -7.32 15.08
C TYR A 9 -17.32 -6.23 14.19
N PRO A 10 -17.25 -4.98 14.66
CA PRO A 10 -16.73 -3.84 13.88
C PRO A 10 -15.23 -3.95 13.55
N SER A 11 -14.51 -4.88 14.18
CA SER A 11 -13.08 -5.10 13.97
C SER A 11 -12.66 -6.49 14.43
N THR A 12 -11.67 -7.07 13.75
CA THR A 12 -11.06 -8.35 14.11
C THR A 12 -10.55 -8.35 15.56
N TRP A 13 -10.05 -7.22 16.06
CA TRP A 13 -9.59 -7.09 17.45
C TRP A 13 -10.74 -7.22 18.46
N SER A 14 -11.90 -6.64 18.15
CA SER A 14 -13.10 -6.75 18.98
C SER A 14 -13.60 -8.21 19.03
N ALA A 15 -13.61 -8.89 17.87
CA ALA A 15 -13.94 -10.32 17.81
C ALA A 15 -12.95 -11.17 18.61
N ILE A 16 -11.64 -10.92 18.50
CA ILE A 16 -10.61 -11.61 19.29
C ILE A 16 -10.84 -11.43 20.78
N LYS A 17 -11.12 -10.20 21.24
CA LYS A 17 -11.35 -9.90 22.66
C LYS A 17 -12.61 -10.58 23.20
N ALA A 18 -13.66 -10.71 22.37
CA ALA A 18 -14.90 -11.37 22.74
C ALA A 18 -14.80 -12.91 22.74
N ILE A 19 -13.96 -13.48 21.88
CA ILE A 19 -13.86 -14.94 21.67
C ILE A 19 -12.75 -15.57 22.51
N ALA A 20 -11.63 -14.88 22.71
CA ALA A 20 -10.52 -15.37 23.53
C ALA A 20 -10.95 -15.90 24.92
N PRO A 21 -11.76 -15.18 25.72
CA PRO A 21 -12.24 -15.69 27.00
C PRO A 21 -13.19 -16.88 26.86
N LYS A 22 -13.95 -16.99 25.75
CA LYS A 22 -14.87 -18.14 25.51
C LYS A 22 -14.12 -19.43 25.22
N ILE A 23 -12.90 -19.32 24.68
CA ILE A 23 -12.02 -20.46 24.36
C ILE A 23 -11.03 -20.73 25.52
N GLY A 24 -10.97 -19.85 26.52
CA GLY A 24 -10.03 -19.97 27.64
C GLY A 24 -8.59 -19.62 27.26
N CYS A 25 -8.38 -18.78 26.24
CA CYS A 25 -7.05 -18.33 25.83
C CYS A 25 -6.92 -16.80 25.95
N THR A 26 -5.67 -16.31 25.94
CA THR A 26 -5.44 -14.86 25.93
C THR A 26 -5.73 -14.28 24.54
N PRO A 27 -6.22 -13.02 24.45
CA PRO A 27 -6.44 -12.33 23.18
C PRO A 27 -5.20 -12.33 22.27
N GLU A 28 -4.01 -12.21 22.88
CA GLU A 28 -2.75 -12.25 22.15
C GLU A 28 -2.44 -13.62 21.53
N THR A 29 -2.75 -14.69 22.25
CA THR A 29 -2.61 -16.06 21.73
C THR A 29 -3.51 -16.28 20.51
N LEU A 30 -4.79 -15.89 20.64
CA LEU A 30 -5.75 -16.00 19.54
C LEU A 30 -5.36 -15.14 18.34
N ARG A 31 -4.81 -13.93 18.58
CA ARG A 31 -4.26 -13.07 17.52
C ARG A 31 -3.08 -13.72 16.80
N SER A 32 -2.16 -14.32 17.55
CA SER A 32 -0.99 -15.02 16.99
C SER A 32 -1.40 -16.19 16.10
N TRP A 33 -2.38 -16.99 16.55
CA TRP A 33 -2.94 -18.08 15.75
C TRP A 33 -3.65 -17.60 14.50
N HIS A 34 -4.45 -16.53 14.62
CA HIS A 34 -5.12 -15.92 13.46
C HIS A 34 -4.10 -15.43 12.43
N LYS A 35 -3.02 -14.76 12.86
CA LYS A 35 -1.94 -14.33 11.96
C LYS A 35 -1.28 -15.53 11.25
N LYS A 36 -0.89 -16.56 12.00
CA LYS A 36 -0.31 -17.79 11.42
C LYS A 36 -1.27 -18.49 10.44
N HIS A 37 -2.57 -18.45 10.71
CA HIS A 37 -3.58 -18.99 9.81
C HIS A 37 -3.64 -18.20 8.50
N ILE A 38 -3.68 -16.87 8.57
CA ILE A 38 -3.66 -15.99 7.38
C ILE A 38 -2.41 -16.23 6.54
N ASP A 39 -1.23 -16.28 7.17
CA ASP A 39 0.05 -16.59 6.51
C ASP A 39 0.07 -17.98 5.83
N LYS A 40 -0.65 -18.97 6.37
CA LYS A 40 -0.78 -20.30 5.76
C LYS A 40 -1.80 -20.34 4.62
N THR A 41 -2.90 -19.60 4.75
CA THR A 41 -3.97 -19.58 3.75
C THR A 41 -3.65 -18.67 2.56
N ILE A 42 -2.86 -17.63 2.78
CA ILE A 42 -2.35 -16.75 1.72
C ILE A 42 -0.87 -17.12 1.56
N PRO A 43 -0.53 -18.11 0.71
CA PRO A 43 0.87 -18.45 0.50
C PRO A 43 1.60 -17.18 0.06
N ALA A 44 2.69 -16.86 0.74
CA ALA A 44 3.51 -15.65 0.51
C ALA A 44 3.80 -15.39 -0.97
N ASN A 45 3.79 -16.43 -1.81
CA ASN A 45 3.93 -16.34 -3.27
C ASN A 45 2.88 -15.44 -3.94
N ILE A 46 1.60 -15.49 -3.53
CA ILE A 46 0.52 -14.68 -4.14
C ILE A 46 0.64 -13.21 -3.71
N GLN A 47 1.04 -12.96 -2.47
CA GLN A 47 1.31 -11.60 -1.97
C GLN A 47 2.54 -10.98 -2.62
N VAL A 48 3.57 -11.77 -2.93
CA VAL A 48 4.79 -11.29 -3.59
C VAL A 48 4.56 -11.04 -5.07
N GLN A 49 3.80 -11.90 -5.76
CA GLN A 49 3.43 -11.69 -7.17
C GLN A 49 2.61 -10.41 -7.36
N SER A 50 1.55 -10.23 -6.56
CA SER A 50 0.73 -9.02 -6.61
C SER A 50 1.51 -7.74 -6.26
N GLN A 51 2.45 -7.82 -5.32
CA GLN A 51 3.33 -6.69 -4.99
C GLN A 51 4.33 -6.39 -6.10
N ALA A 52 4.93 -7.41 -6.73
CA ALA A 52 5.88 -7.21 -7.82
C ALA A 52 5.22 -6.57 -9.05
N GLU A 53 4.00 -6.99 -9.39
CA GLU A 53 3.21 -6.36 -10.46
C GLU A 53 2.92 -4.90 -10.15
N ARG A 54 2.44 -4.61 -8.93
CA ARG A 54 2.15 -3.25 -8.50
C ARG A 54 3.39 -2.35 -8.42
N ILE A 55 4.54 -2.90 -8.01
CA ILE A 55 5.82 -2.18 -8.02
C ILE A 55 6.21 -1.84 -9.45
N LYS A 56 6.07 -2.78 -10.39
CA LYS A 56 6.40 -2.56 -11.80
C LYS A 56 5.51 -1.48 -12.45
N GLU A 57 4.22 -1.48 -12.13
CA GLU A 57 3.30 -0.42 -12.57
C GLU A 57 3.69 0.95 -12.00
N LEU A 58 3.96 1.01 -10.68
CA LEU A 58 4.40 2.24 -10.02
C LEU A 58 5.73 2.75 -10.57
N GLU A 59 6.69 1.88 -10.86
CA GLU A 59 7.97 2.25 -11.46
C GLU A 59 7.79 2.83 -12.87
N ARG A 60 6.86 2.27 -13.65
CA ARG A 60 6.52 2.80 -14.98
C ARG A 60 5.92 4.20 -14.86
N GLU A 61 4.92 4.36 -14.01
CA GLU A 61 4.29 5.66 -13.76
C GLU A 61 5.32 6.70 -13.28
N ASN A 62 6.23 6.31 -12.38
CA ASN A 62 7.30 7.19 -11.91
C ASN A 62 8.26 7.63 -13.02
N ARG A 63 8.57 6.74 -13.97
CA ARG A 63 9.41 7.09 -15.13
C ARG A 63 8.71 8.08 -16.04
N GLU A 64 7.42 7.86 -16.33
CA GLU A 64 6.63 8.76 -17.17
C GLU A 64 6.48 10.14 -16.51
N LEU A 65 6.21 10.18 -15.20
CA LEU A 65 6.17 11.43 -14.42
C LEU A 65 7.52 12.17 -14.41
N LYS A 66 8.64 11.45 -14.28
CA LYS A 66 9.97 12.05 -14.36
C LYS A 66 10.25 12.62 -15.74
N GLN A 67 9.89 11.92 -16.80
CA GLN A 67 10.05 12.45 -18.17
C GLN A 67 9.21 13.70 -18.40
N ALA A 68 7.95 13.70 -17.97
CA ALA A 68 7.08 14.88 -18.06
C ALA A 68 7.66 16.07 -17.28
N ASN A 69 8.16 15.84 -16.07
CA ASN A 69 8.82 16.89 -15.28
C ASN A 69 10.08 17.43 -15.96
N GLU A 70 10.88 16.59 -16.61
CA GLU A 70 12.06 17.03 -17.34
C GLU A 70 11.69 17.87 -18.58
N ILE A 71 10.59 17.53 -19.27
CA ILE A 71 10.06 18.35 -20.38
C ILE A 71 9.61 19.72 -19.86
N ILE A 72 8.86 19.74 -18.75
CA ILE A 72 8.38 20.99 -18.13
C ILE A 72 9.57 21.86 -17.69
N LYS A 73 10.58 21.29 -17.03
CA LYS A 73 11.78 22.03 -16.64
C LYS A 73 12.53 22.59 -17.83
N LYS A 74 12.67 21.81 -18.91
CA LYS A 74 13.31 22.30 -20.15
C LYS A 74 12.51 23.43 -20.78
N ALA A 75 11.19 23.31 -20.82
CA ALA A 75 10.31 24.37 -21.31
C ALA A 75 10.44 25.65 -20.46
N ALA A 76 10.42 25.52 -19.13
CA ALA A 76 10.62 26.64 -18.21
C ALA A 76 12.00 27.30 -18.37
N GLY A 77 13.06 26.50 -18.60
CA GLY A 77 14.40 27.03 -18.87
C GLY A 77 14.48 27.78 -20.21
N LEU A 78 13.81 27.29 -21.25
CA LEU A 78 13.72 27.97 -22.55
C LEU A 78 12.91 29.26 -22.45
N GLU A 79 11.81 29.27 -21.70
CA GLU A 79 11.00 30.46 -21.46
C GLU A 79 11.79 31.53 -20.67
N ALA A 80 12.51 31.12 -19.62
CA ALA A 80 13.40 32.01 -18.87
C ALA A 80 14.51 32.60 -19.77
N GLN A 81 15.10 31.79 -20.66
CA GLN A 81 16.10 32.28 -21.61
C GLN A 81 15.51 33.22 -22.66
N ALA A 82 14.30 32.95 -23.15
CA ALA A 82 13.58 33.79 -24.10
C ALA A 82 13.13 35.12 -23.48
N GLU A 83 12.80 35.13 -22.18
CA GLU A 83 12.50 36.35 -21.43
C GLU A 83 13.75 37.22 -21.24
N LEU A 84 14.92 36.62 -21.00
CA LEU A 84 16.20 37.34 -20.90
C LEU A 84 16.68 37.90 -22.25
N ASP A 85 16.41 37.20 -23.36
CA ASP A 85 16.77 37.67 -24.72
C ASP A 85 15.86 38.82 -25.20
N ARG A 86 14.67 38.96 -24.58
CA ARG A 86 13.78 40.10 -24.79
C ARG A 86 14.38 41.35 -24.16
N LYS A 87 15.19 42.09 -24.92
CA LYS A 87 15.72 43.41 -24.53
C LYS A 87 14.62 44.26 -23.86
N PRO A 88 14.89 44.92 -22.72
CA PRO A 88 13.99 45.96 -22.23
C PRO A 88 13.91 47.05 -23.30
N LYS A 89 12.67 47.42 -23.67
CA LYS A 89 12.39 48.62 -24.47
C LYS A 89 12.80 49.87 -23.71
#